data_AF-A0A0L0CJ38-F1
#
_entry.id   AF-A0A0L0CJ38-F1
#
_cell.length_a   1.000
_cell.length_b   1.000
_cell.length_c   1.000
_cell.angle_alpha   90.00
_cell.angle_beta   90.00
_cell.angle_gamma   90.00
#
_symmetry.space_group_name_H-M   'P 1'
#
loop_
_entity.id
_entity.type
_entity.pdbx_description
1 polymer ?
#
loop_
_entity_poly.entity_id
_entity_poly.type
_entity_poly.pdbx_seq_one_letter_code
_entity_poly.pdbx_strand_id
1 'polypeptide(L)'
;MLKKKIARKATYKQVAHEETLPDPNNNNKLIKTSNFFNTPLWQKVYNLECELNENLCHYQTGNEITHIYNPVEYAAQLHCEYLRHYLKGTKILLFIGMNPGYDGMGQTGKAIAINYFGMFANTSVAPDFWGQFYNLELQLNEKLRNIITNPEITYIYNPIEYANDIHCAFLKKYLNGVKNVIFIGMNPGPNGMMQTGIPFGNITTVRDIMGLTGTVNQPPAVHPKRPVKGLASTREEPSGKRLWTLFKELSNGSLDTFFKQCFVHNFCPLVFFNSNGNNITPSELKGPYKQQIRNECLRTTEQVLQLIQPKIIVAIGNYVYDTLKASEYCKSKHLLRLAHPSPRSLNNNNWPEKAEKFLAEEDLLKYLRNE
;
A
#
# COMPACT_ATOMS: atom_id res chain seq x y z
N MET A 1 51.34 2.10 33.42
CA MET A 1 51.49 1.69 32.00
C MET A 1 50.36 2.36 31.23
N LEU A 2 50.47 3.50 30.54
CA LEU A 2 51.51 4.14 29.69
C LEU A 2 51.38 3.79 28.19
N LYS A 3 50.81 4.75 27.42
CA LYS A 3 50.84 4.92 25.93
C LYS A 3 50.05 3.86 25.10
N LYS A 4 49.09 4.23 24.25
CA LYS A 4 49.09 5.05 23.00
C LYS A 4 49.77 4.36 21.78
N LYS A 5 48.98 3.90 20.80
CA LYS A 5 48.79 4.56 19.47
C LYS A 5 47.98 3.70 18.47
N ILE A 6 47.30 4.40 17.55
CA ILE A 6 46.74 3.84 16.30
C ILE A 6 47.87 3.69 15.26
N ALA A 7 47.82 2.65 14.43
CA ALA A 7 48.54 2.60 13.15
C ALA A 7 47.69 1.87 12.09
N ARG A 8 47.39 2.53 10.98
CA ARG A 8 46.89 1.86 9.77
C ARG A 8 48.07 1.17 9.06
N LYS A 9 47.87 -0.04 8.56
CA LYS A 9 48.56 -0.54 7.36
C LYS A 9 47.51 -1.09 6.40
N ALA A 10 47.41 -0.45 5.24
CA ALA A 10 46.76 -1.05 4.09
C ALA A 10 47.81 -1.90 3.36
N THR A 11 47.44 -3.11 2.96
CA THR A 11 48.25 -3.96 2.09
C THR A 11 47.32 -4.62 1.10
N TYR A 12 47.28 -4.07 -0.12
CA TYR A 12 46.65 -4.74 -1.25
C TYR A 12 47.47 -5.99 -1.62
N LYS A 13 46.80 -7.11 -1.86
CA LYS A 13 47.37 -8.28 -2.52
C LYS A 13 46.32 -8.86 -3.46
N GLN A 14 46.53 -8.67 -4.77
CA GLN A 14 45.90 -9.50 -5.79
C GLN A 14 46.76 -10.77 -5.94
N VAL A 15 46.15 -11.96 -5.84
CA VAL A 15 46.66 -13.20 -6.45
C VAL A 15 45.44 -14.06 -6.85
N ALA A 16 45.48 -14.56 -8.08
CA ALA A 16 44.72 -15.65 -8.72
C ALA A 16 43.32 -16.08 -8.22
N HIS A 17 42.40 -16.24 -9.17
CA HIS A 17 41.37 -17.27 -9.11
C HIS A 17 42.00 -18.65 -9.39
N GLU A 18 41.61 -19.67 -8.65
CA GLU A 18 41.59 -21.06 -9.11
C GLU A 18 40.17 -21.59 -8.94
N GLU A 19 39.56 -22.10 -10.02
CA GLU A 19 38.21 -22.66 -9.99
C GLU A 19 38.28 -24.15 -9.60
N THR A 20 37.89 -24.48 -8.37
CA THR A 20 37.73 -25.86 -7.94
C THR A 20 36.36 -26.40 -8.37
N LEU A 21 36.37 -27.25 -9.41
CA LEU A 21 35.18 -27.98 -9.85
C LEU A 21 34.67 -28.90 -8.72
N PRO A 22 33.35 -28.97 -8.46
CA PRO A 22 32.79 -29.75 -7.36
C PRO A 22 32.82 -31.27 -7.62
N ASP A 23 33.04 -32.02 -6.54
CA ASP A 23 33.05 -33.50 -6.51
C ASP A 23 31.71 -34.11 -6.98
N PRO A 24 31.71 -34.99 -8.00
CA PRO A 24 30.49 -35.58 -8.56
C PRO A 24 29.75 -36.58 -7.65
N ASN A 25 30.34 -37.03 -6.53
CA ASN A 25 29.76 -38.06 -5.66
C ASN A 25 29.13 -37.55 -4.35
N ASN A 26 29.11 -36.24 -4.10
CA ASN A 26 28.50 -35.69 -2.88
C ASN A 26 26.96 -35.74 -2.93
N ASN A 27 26.38 -36.84 -2.44
CA ASN A 27 24.94 -37.14 -2.40
C ASN A 27 24.11 -36.28 -1.42
N ASN A 28 24.40 -34.98 -1.31
CA ASN A 28 23.47 -34.01 -0.77
C ASN A 28 22.22 -33.95 -1.67
N LYS A 29 21.07 -34.35 -1.14
CA LYS A 29 19.78 -34.21 -1.83
C LYS A 29 19.61 -32.76 -2.30
N LEU A 30 19.53 -32.57 -3.61
CA LEU A 30 19.14 -31.31 -4.23
C LEU A 30 17.78 -30.87 -3.68
N ILE A 31 17.81 -29.93 -2.72
CA ILE A 31 16.61 -29.27 -2.21
C ILE A 31 16.07 -28.42 -3.37
N LYS A 32 15.05 -28.95 -4.06
CA LYS A 32 14.33 -28.21 -5.10
C LYS A 32 13.78 -26.93 -4.48
N THR A 33 14.36 -25.80 -4.82
CA THR A 33 13.84 -24.49 -4.46
C THR A 33 12.43 -24.34 -5.02
N SER A 34 11.49 -23.97 -4.16
CA SER A 34 10.11 -23.78 -4.59
C SER A 34 9.99 -22.52 -5.44
N ASN A 35 9.32 -22.60 -6.59
CA ASN A 35 9.08 -21.49 -7.51
C ASN A 35 8.18 -20.37 -6.93
N PHE A 36 7.82 -20.45 -5.65
CA PHE A 36 6.89 -19.59 -4.92
C PHE A 36 7.32 -18.12 -4.78
N PHE A 37 8.62 -17.83 -4.91
CA PHE A 37 9.21 -16.51 -4.64
C PHE A 37 9.46 -15.65 -5.90
N ASN A 38 9.02 -16.11 -7.07
CA ASN A 38 9.06 -15.30 -8.29
C ASN A 38 7.83 -14.39 -8.39
N THR A 39 8.02 -13.13 -8.80
CA THR A 39 6.91 -12.28 -9.27
C THR A 39 6.09 -13.06 -10.30
N PRO A 40 4.76 -13.21 -10.13
CA PRO A 40 3.93 -14.03 -11.01
C PRO A 40 4.08 -13.63 -12.47
N LEU A 41 4.07 -14.59 -13.39
CA LEU A 41 4.30 -14.31 -14.81
C LEU A 41 3.28 -13.33 -15.40
N TRP A 42 2.02 -13.40 -14.95
CA TRP A 42 0.97 -12.41 -15.30
C TRP A 42 1.37 -10.97 -14.96
N GLN A 43 2.03 -10.75 -13.82
CA GLN A 43 2.42 -9.42 -13.34
C GLN A 43 3.71 -8.96 -14.06
N LYS A 44 4.65 -9.88 -14.33
CA LYS A 44 5.82 -9.58 -15.17
C LYS A 44 5.41 -9.13 -16.58
N VAL A 45 4.42 -9.79 -17.18
CA VAL A 45 3.91 -9.41 -18.52
C VAL A 45 3.10 -8.11 -18.47
N TYR A 46 2.19 -7.94 -17.51
CA TYR A 46 1.44 -6.68 -17.39
C TYR A 46 2.36 -5.46 -17.22
N ASN A 47 3.43 -5.58 -16.42
CA ASN A 47 4.40 -4.50 -16.26
C ASN A 47 5.11 -4.17 -17.58
N LEU A 48 5.46 -5.16 -18.40
CA LEU A 48 6.06 -4.96 -19.73
C LEU A 48 5.07 -4.35 -20.73
N GLU A 49 3.77 -4.62 -20.60
CA GLU A 49 2.72 -4.02 -21.43
C GLU A 49 2.46 -2.55 -21.05
N CYS A 50 2.53 -2.20 -19.75
CA CYS A 50 2.55 -0.81 -19.30
C CYS A 50 3.80 -0.08 -19.83
N GLU A 51 4.99 -0.65 -19.67
CA GLU A 51 6.25 -0.10 -20.17
C GLU A 51 6.21 0.12 -21.70
N LEU A 52 5.69 -0.85 -22.46
CA LEU A 52 5.48 -0.71 -23.90
C LEU A 52 4.51 0.43 -24.22
N ASN A 53 3.42 0.56 -23.48
CA ASN A 53 2.46 1.64 -23.71
C ASN A 53 3.03 3.03 -23.39
N GLU A 54 3.76 3.17 -22.29
CA GLU A 54 4.46 4.40 -21.91
C GLU A 54 5.47 4.83 -23.00
N ASN A 55 6.12 3.87 -23.67
CA ASN A 55 6.94 4.16 -24.86
C ASN A 55 6.09 4.56 -26.08
N LEU A 56 4.93 3.94 -26.31
CA LEU A 56 4.09 4.18 -27.50
C LEU A 56 3.33 5.52 -27.46
N CYS A 57 2.91 6.00 -26.29
CA CYS A 57 2.13 7.25 -26.17
C CYS A 57 2.91 8.53 -26.51
N HIS A 58 4.24 8.43 -26.67
CA HIS A 58 5.12 9.53 -27.05
C HIS A 58 5.36 9.67 -28.57
N TYR A 59 4.89 8.72 -29.38
CA TYR A 59 5.00 8.83 -30.84
C TYR A 59 3.95 9.80 -31.41
N GLN A 60 4.40 10.82 -32.13
CA GLN A 60 3.49 11.66 -32.93
C GLN A 60 2.89 10.82 -34.04
N THR A 61 1.57 10.64 -34.00
CA THR A 61 0.82 10.06 -35.11
C THR A 61 0.71 11.04 -36.27
N GLY A 62 0.67 10.52 -37.50
CA GLY A 62 0.43 11.36 -38.67
C GLY A 62 -0.96 12.01 -38.63
N ASN A 63 -1.10 13.17 -39.27
CA ASN A 63 -2.30 14.05 -39.20
C ASN A 63 -3.64 13.38 -39.58
N GLU A 64 -3.62 12.20 -40.19
CA GLU A 64 -4.81 11.40 -40.55
C GLU A 64 -5.38 10.61 -39.36
N ILE A 65 -4.57 10.34 -38.33
CA ILE A 65 -4.97 9.60 -37.12
C ILE A 65 -5.52 10.58 -36.09
N THR A 66 -6.84 10.66 -35.99
CA THR A 66 -7.55 11.58 -35.09
C THR A 66 -7.75 11.04 -33.67
N HIS A 67 -7.70 9.72 -33.48
CA HIS A 67 -7.98 9.05 -32.20
C HIS A 67 -7.07 7.83 -32.02
N ILE A 68 -6.66 7.57 -30.77
CA ILE A 68 -5.93 6.37 -30.34
C ILE A 68 -6.72 5.77 -29.17
N TYR A 69 -6.90 4.45 -29.17
CA TYR A 69 -7.55 3.71 -28.09
C TYR A 69 -6.63 2.60 -27.61
N ASN A 70 -6.11 2.72 -26.38
CA ASN A 70 -5.26 1.72 -25.76
C ASN A 70 -6.02 0.87 -24.70
N PRO A 71 -6.32 -0.42 -24.97
CA PRO A 71 -6.96 -1.31 -24.00
C PRO A 71 -6.18 -1.49 -22.69
N VAL A 72 -4.85 -1.32 -22.69
CA VAL A 72 -4.02 -1.45 -21.47
C VAL A 72 -4.31 -0.32 -20.48
N GLU A 73 -4.77 0.85 -20.94
CA GLU A 73 -5.25 1.95 -20.09
C GLU A 73 -6.72 1.77 -19.70
N TYR A 74 -7.66 1.84 -20.67
CA TYR A 74 -9.08 1.95 -20.33
C TYR A 74 -9.73 0.60 -19.92
N ALA A 75 -9.11 -0.52 -20.26
CA ALA A 75 -9.53 -1.87 -19.86
C ALA A 75 -8.49 -2.58 -18.95
N ALA A 76 -7.58 -1.82 -18.34
CA ALA A 76 -6.50 -2.28 -17.45
C ALA A 76 -6.92 -3.39 -16.48
N GLN A 77 -8.07 -3.23 -15.81
CA GLN A 77 -8.59 -4.18 -14.83
C GLN A 77 -8.96 -5.53 -15.46
N LEU A 78 -9.74 -5.52 -16.56
CA LEU A 78 -10.16 -6.72 -17.28
C LEU A 78 -8.95 -7.46 -17.89
N HIS A 79 -7.97 -6.71 -18.41
CA HIS A 79 -6.72 -7.25 -18.93
C HIS A 79 -5.87 -7.89 -17.81
N CYS A 80 -5.71 -7.20 -16.68
CA CYS A 80 -5.08 -7.75 -15.47
C CYS A 80 -5.75 -9.05 -14.99
N GLU A 81 -7.08 -9.13 -15.01
CA GLU A 81 -7.83 -10.32 -14.62
C GLU A 81 -7.65 -11.47 -15.62
N TYR A 82 -7.66 -11.19 -16.93
CA TYR A 82 -7.34 -12.15 -17.98
C TYR A 82 -5.93 -12.73 -17.78
N LEU A 83 -4.90 -11.88 -17.67
CA LEU A 83 -3.53 -12.30 -17.43
C LEU A 83 -3.41 -13.12 -16.13
N ARG A 84 -4.01 -12.66 -15.04
CA ARG A 84 -4.00 -13.35 -13.73
C ARG A 84 -4.71 -14.69 -13.77
N HIS A 85 -5.74 -14.84 -14.61
CA HIS A 85 -6.45 -16.10 -14.79
C HIS A 85 -5.63 -17.10 -15.61
N TYR A 86 -5.09 -16.70 -16.76
CA TYR A 86 -4.51 -17.61 -17.75
C TYR A 86 -2.98 -17.74 -17.68
N LEU A 87 -2.26 -16.72 -17.18
CA LEU A 87 -0.79 -16.63 -17.16
C LEU A 87 -0.18 -16.99 -15.79
N LYS A 88 -0.74 -18.00 -15.12
CA LYS A 88 -0.32 -18.53 -13.81
C LYS A 88 1.02 -19.30 -13.81
N GLY A 89 1.69 -19.41 -14.96
CA GLY A 89 2.94 -20.14 -15.13
C GLY A 89 3.43 -20.11 -16.58
N THR A 90 4.69 -20.49 -16.78
CA THR A 90 5.40 -20.44 -18.08
C THR A 90 4.60 -21.09 -19.21
N LYS A 91 4.55 -20.40 -20.36
CA LYS A 91 3.94 -20.92 -21.59
C LYS A 91 5.03 -21.40 -22.53
N ILE A 92 4.85 -22.60 -23.08
CA ILE A 92 5.74 -23.19 -24.09
C ILE A 92 5.53 -22.53 -25.46
N LEU A 93 4.34 -21.96 -25.68
CA LEU A 93 3.93 -21.25 -26.88
C LEU A 93 3.23 -19.94 -26.50
N LEU A 94 3.63 -18.84 -27.13
CA LEU A 94 3.05 -17.50 -26.94
C LEU A 94 2.59 -16.96 -28.29
N PHE A 95 1.41 -16.34 -28.32
CA PHE A 95 0.80 -15.75 -29.49
C PHE A 95 0.74 -14.22 -29.34
N ILE A 96 1.88 -13.54 -29.55
CA ILE A 96 2.04 -12.06 -29.52
C ILE A 96 1.27 -11.44 -30.68
N GLY A 97 0.58 -10.30 -30.51
CA GLY A 97 -0.54 -9.89 -31.38
C GLY A 97 -0.38 -8.73 -32.37
N MET A 98 -1.14 -8.79 -33.47
CA MET A 98 -1.57 -7.63 -34.27
C MET A 98 -2.94 -7.15 -33.80
N ASN A 99 -3.25 -5.85 -33.95
CA ASN A 99 -4.52 -5.27 -33.53
C ASN A 99 -5.72 -5.93 -34.25
N PRO A 100 -6.59 -6.68 -33.54
CA PRO A 100 -7.58 -7.57 -34.16
C PRO A 100 -8.87 -6.84 -34.60
N GLY A 101 -8.74 -5.63 -35.16
CA GLY A 101 -9.84 -4.82 -35.66
C GLY A 101 -10.74 -4.19 -34.60
N TYR A 102 -11.74 -3.43 -35.07
CA TYR A 102 -12.69 -2.68 -34.24
C TYR A 102 -13.48 -3.56 -33.25
N ASP A 103 -13.83 -4.77 -33.68
CA ASP A 103 -14.64 -5.74 -32.89
C ASP A 103 -13.80 -6.65 -31.98
N GLY A 104 -12.48 -6.47 -31.98
CA GLY A 104 -11.54 -7.29 -31.21
C GLY A 104 -11.20 -6.72 -29.83
N MET A 105 -9.91 -6.48 -29.59
CA MET A 105 -9.39 -6.03 -28.29
C MET A 105 -9.96 -4.67 -27.88
N GLY A 106 -10.31 -3.82 -28.86
CA GLY A 106 -10.91 -2.51 -28.66
C GLY A 106 -12.27 -2.52 -27.95
N GLN A 107 -13.04 -3.61 -28.05
CA GLN A 107 -14.30 -3.78 -27.34
C GLN A 107 -14.22 -4.83 -26.21
N THR A 108 -13.30 -5.79 -26.30
CA THR A 108 -13.33 -7.01 -25.47
C THR A 108 -12.14 -7.22 -24.53
N GLY A 109 -11.06 -6.43 -24.65
CA GLY A 109 -9.87 -6.54 -23.79
C GLY A 109 -9.07 -7.84 -23.94
N LYS A 110 -9.08 -8.50 -25.11
CA LYS A 110 -8.37 -9.78 -25.38
C LYS A 110 -7.57 -9.73 -26.70
N ALA A 111 -6.38 -10.34 -26.72
CA ALA A 111 -5.41 -10.27 -27.83
C ALA A 111 -5.22 -11.61 -28.62
N ILE A 112 -4.79 -11.52 -29.89
CA ILE A 112 -4.55 -12.61 -30.87
C ILE A 112 -3.35 -12.23 -31.80
N ALA A 113 -2.61 -13.19 -32.40
CA ALA A 113 -1.26 -13.13 -33.07
C ALA A 113 -0.95 -11.96 -34.08
N ILE A 114 0.30 -11.52 -34.46
CA ILE A 114 1.66 -12.11 -34.62
C ILE A 114 2.84 -11.16 -34.12
N ASN A 115 4.08 -11.70 -33.96
CA ASN A 115 5.38 -11.15 -33.43
C ASN A 115 6.04 -9.87 -34.05
N TYR A 116 6.90 -9.17 -33.28
CA TYR A 116 8.34 -8.90 -33.64
C TYR A 116 9.24 -8.50 -32.42
N PHE A 117 10.54 -8.23 -32.65
CA PHE A 117 11.62 -7.96 -31.65
C PHE A 117 12.30 -6.59 -31.86
N GLY A 118 12.76 -5.93 -30.79
CA GLY A 118 13.56 -4.68 -30.86
C GLY A 118 14.20 -4.27 -29.52
N MET A 119 15.37 -3.62 -29.56
CA MET A 119 16.07 -3.10 -28.37
C MET A 119 15.76 -1.60 -28.16
N PHE A 120 15.54 -1.19 -26.91
CA PHE A 120 15.27 0.22 -26.56
C PHE A 120 16.27 0.74 -25.51
N ALA A 121 16.44 2.07 -25.50
CA ALA A 121 17.33 2.78 -24.57
C ALA A 121 16.52 3.46 -23.45
N ASN A 122 17.06 3.48 -22.23
CA ASN A 122 16.35 3.96 -21.04
C ASN A 122 16.08 5.48 -21.04
N THR A 123 14.81 5.87 -21.02
CA THR A 123 14.34 7.17 -20.50
C THR A 123 13.04 6.97 -19.71
N SER A 124 13.12 7.01 -18.38
CA SER A 124 11.97 6.77 -17.49
C SER A 124 11.15 8.03 -17.21
N VAL A 125 9.83 7.95 -17.39
CA VAL A 125 8.87 8.92 -16.81
C VAL A 125 8.48 8.47 -15.40
N ALA A 126 8.27 9.40 -14.47
CA ALA A 126 7.93 9.07 -13.10
C ALA A 126 6.43 8.76 -12.94
N PRO A 127 6.02 7.81 -12.06
CA PRO A 127 4.60 7.55 -11.80
C PRO A 127 3.90 8.77 -11.21
N ASP A 128 2.58 8.84 -11.38
CA ASP A 128 1.79 9.88 -10.72
C ASP A 128 1.84 9.77 -9.17
N PHE A 129 1.47 10.84 -8.49
CA PHE A 129 1.76 10.98 -7.05
C PHE A 129 1.05 9.93 -6.18
N TRP A 130 -0.18 9.55 -6.54
CA TRP A 130 -0.92 8.51 -5.83
C TRP A 130 -0.38 7.10 -6.18
N GLY A 131 0.09 6.88 -7.41
CA GLY A 131 0.77 5.64 -7.83
C GLY A 131 2.12 5.44 -7.14
N GLN A 132 2.89 6.51 -6.94
CA GLN A 132 4.12 6.46 -6.11
C GLN A 132 3.82 6.01 -4.67
N PHE A 133 2.75 6.53 -4.06
CA PHE A 133 2.31 6.12 -2.72
C PHE A 133 1.85 4.66 -2.69
N TYR A 134 1.00 4.25 -3.63
CA TYR A 134 0.49 2.88 -3.71
C TYR A 134 1.61 1.86 -3.94
N ASN A 135 2.63 2.22 -4.72
CA ASN A 135 3.83 1.38 -4.91
C ASN A 135 4.62 1.16 -3.60
N LEU A 136 4.64 2.11 -2.67
CA LEU A 136 5.22 1.91 -1.33
C LEU A 136 4.40 0.92 -0.50
N GLU A 137 3.08 0.99 -0.58
CA GLU A 137 2.19 0.03 0.09
C GLU A 137 2.28 -1.37 -0.52
N LEU A 138 2.40 -1.51 -1.85
CA LEU A 138 2.65 -2.79 -2.53
C LEU A 138 3.99 -3.40 -2.11
N GLN A 139 5.07 -2.59 -2.04
CA GLN A 139 6.37 -3.04 -1.52
C GLN A 139 6.28 -3.45 -0.04
N LEU A 140 5.50 -2.75 0.78
CA LEU A 140 5.26 -3.14 2.17
C LEU A 140 4.50 -4.48 2.24
N ASN A 141 3.47 -4.67 1.42
CA ASN A 141 2.73 -5.92 1.34
C ASN A 141 3.66 -7.10 0.97
N GLU A 142 4.57 -6.91 0.01
CA GLU A 142 5.62 -7.90 -0.32
C GLU A 142 6.54 -8.22 0.86
N LYS A 143 7.05 -7.21 1.57
CA LYS A 143 7.90 -7.41 2.77
C LYS A 143 7.14 -8.15 3.86
N LEU A 144 5.91 -7.72 4.17
CA LEU A 144 5.08 -8.30 5.24
C LEU A 144 4.68 -9.76 4.97
N ARG A 145 4.36 -10.12 3.71
CA ARG A 145 4.05 -11.52 3.32
C ARG A 145 5.23 -12.48 3.53
N ASN A 146 6.47 -11.99 3.54
CA ASN A 146 7.67 -12.79 3.75
C ASN A 146 8.08 -12.94 5.23
N ILE A 147 7.36 -12.31 6.17
CA ILE A 147 7.66 -12.43 7.61
C ILE A 147 7.01 -13.71 8.17
N ILE A 148 7.84 -14.57 8.80
CA ILE A 148 7.39 -15.80 9.46
C ILE A 148 6.37 -15.46 10.55
N THR A 149 5.13 -15.90 10.35
CA THR A 149 3.99 -15.56 11.22
C THR A 149 4.05 -16.27 12.57
N ASN A 150 3.70 -15.55 13.64
CA ASN A 150 3.55 -16.12 14.98
C ASN A 150 2.34 -17.09 15.03
N PRO A 151 2.49 -18.35 15.48
CA PRO A 151 1.40 -19.35 15.52
C PRO A 151 0.13 -18.97 16.31
N GLU A 152 0.18 -17.98 17.21
CA GLU A 152 -1.02 -17.44 17.87
C GLU A 152 -1.94 -16.66 16.90
N ILE A 153 -1.40 -16.22 15.76
CA ILE A 153 -2.10 -15.52 14.69
C ILE A 153 -2.46 -16.51 13.60
N THR A 154 -3.74 -16.87 13.48
CA THR A 154 -4.20 -17.87 12.52
C THR A 154 -4.93 -17.28 11.32
N TYR A 155 -5.26 -15.99 11.36
CA TYR A 155 -5.83 -15.25 10.21
C TYR A 155 -5.18 -13.87 10.12
N ILE A 156 -4.73 -13.51 8.91
CA ILE A 156 -4.17 -12.20 8.58
C ILE A 156 -4.95 -11.66 7.38
N TYR A 157 -5.53 -10.47 7.52
CA TYR A 157 -6.29 -9.81 6.46
C TYR A 157 -5.53 -8.57 5.99
N ASN A 158 -5.30 -8.45 4.68
CA ASN A 158 -4.72 -7.25 4.06
C ASN A 158 -5.73 -6.51 3.17
N PRO A 159 -6.47 -5.50 3.68
CA PRO A 159 -7.43 -4.74 2.88
C PRO A 159 -6.81 -3.96 1.71
N ILE A 160 -5.50 -3.68 1.70
CA ILE A 160 -4.82 -3.07 0.54
C ILE A 160 -4.80 -4.04 -0.66
N GLU A 161 -4.86 -5.35 -0.42
CA GLU A 161 -4.90 -6.40 -1.45
C GLU A 161 -6.33 -6.72 -1.92
N TYR A 162 -7.28 -6.95 -1.00
CA TYR A 162 -8.63 -7.41 -1.37
C TYR A 162 -9.67 -6.29 -1.54
N ALA A 163 -9.44 -5.09 -1.02
CA ALA A 163 -10.27 -3.89 -1.26
C ALA A 163 -9.51 -2.84 -2.09
N ASN A 164 -8.59 -3.31 -2.95
CA ASN A 164 -7.71 -2.50 -3.77
C ASN A 164 -8.48 -1.51 -4.66
N ASP A 165 -9.62 -1.89 -5.24
CA ASP A 165 -10.43 -1.03 -6.11
C ASP A 165 -10.83 0.27 -5.38
N ILE A 166 -11.44 0.12 -4.19
CA ILE A 166 -11.91 1.25 -3.37
C ILE A 166 -10.71 2.04 -2.82
N HIS A 167 -9.64 1.34 -2.42
CA HIS A 167 -8.43 1.98 -1.93
C HIS A 167 -7.75 2.85 -3.01
N CYS A 168 -7.55 2.32 -4.22
CA CYS A 168 -7.01 3.08 -5.34
C CYS A 168 -7.95 4.22 -5.76
N ALA A 169 -9.28 4.06 -5.67
CA ALA A 169 -10.22 5.16 -5.90
C ALA A 169 -10.06 6.30 -4.89
N PHE A 170 -9.84 5.98 -3.60
CA PHE A 170 -9.53 6.96 -2.55
C PHE A 170 -8.19 7.66 -2.78
N LEU A 171 -7.13 6.91 -3.11
CA LEU A 171 -5.82 7.47 -3.44
C LEU A 171 -5.91 8.41 -4.66
N LYS A 172 -6.56 7.98 -5.75
CA LYS A 172 -6.80 8.81 -6.94
C LYS A 172 -7.58 10.08 -6.64
N LYS A 173 -8.64 10.00 -5.82
CA LYS A 173 -9.49 11.17 -5.50
C LYS A 173 -8.79 12.18 -4.60
N TYR A 174 -7.94 11.73 -3.67
CA TYR A 174 -7.47 12.58 -2.56
C TYR A 174 -5.95 12.75 -2.43
N LEU A 175 -5.14 11.98 -3.17
CA LEU A 175 -3.68 12.01 -3.08
C LEU A 175 -3.01 12.48 -4.37
N ASN A 176 -3.49 13.60 -4.91
CA ASN A 176 -2.97 14.26 -6.10
C ASN A 176 -1.67 15.07 -5.90
N GLY A 177 -1.03 15.01 -4.73
CA GLY A 177 0.16 15.79 -4.42
C GLY A 177 0.50 15.81 -2.92
N VAL A 178 1.56 16.54 -2.57
CA VAL A 178 2.03 16.75 -1.18
C VAL A 178 0.93 17.33 -0.27
N LYS A 179 1.00 17.03 1.03
CA LYS A 179 -0.04 17.39 2.02
C LYS A 179 0.59 18.02 3.24
N ASN A 180 0.14 19.21 3.64
CA ASN A 180 0.68 19.95 4.79
C ASN A 180 0.59 19.15 6.11
N VAL A 181 -0.48 18.37 6.29
CA VAL A 181 -0.73 17.57 7.50
C VAL A 181 -1.03 16.11 7.12
N ILE A 182 -0.41 15.15 7.79
CA ILE A 182 -0.79 13.73 7.69
C ILE A 182 -1.20 13.16 9.05
N PHE A 183 -2.35 12.50 9.09
CA PHE A 183 -2.85 11.78 10.25
C PHE A 183 -2.55 10.28 10.10
N ILE A 184 -1.92 9.67 11.10
CA ILE A 184 -1.48 8.26 11.02
C ILE A 184 -2.14 7.45 12.13
N GLY A 185 -3.04 6.54 11.75
CA GLY A 185 -3.62 5.53 12.62
C GLY A 185 -2.73 4.30 12.78
N MET A 186 -3.12 3.38 13.67
CA MET A 186 -2.33 2.17 13.96
C MET A 186 -2.49 1.09 12.89
N ASN A 187 -3.70 0.55 12.71
CA ASN A 187 -4.00 -0.53 11.76
C ASN A 187 -5.52 -0.61 11.47
N PRO A 188 -5.98 -1.36 10.45
CA PRO A 188 -7.40 -1.45 10.10
C PRO A 188 -8.30 -1.98 11.24
N GLY A 189 -9.41 -1.29 11.50
CA GLY A 189 -10.49 -1.77 12.37
C GLY A 189 -11.43 -2.75 11.64
N PRO A 190 -11.97 -3.79 12.32
CA PRO A 190 -12.68 -4.90 11.67
C PRO A 190 -14.05 -4.55 11.05
N ASN A 191 -14.67 -3.44 11.45
CA ASN A 191 -15.89 -2.92 10.80
C ASN A 191 -15.59 -1.77 9.80
N GLY A 192 -14.37 -1.24 9.79
CA GLY A 192 -13.99 -0.04 9.05
C GLY A 192 -13.12 -0.40 7.84
N MET A 193 -11.85 0.00 7.88
CA MET A 193 -10.86 -0.29 6.82
C MET A 193 -10.77 -1.78 6.41
N MET A 194 -11.05 -2.74 7.29
CA MET A 194 -11.13 -4.17 6.94
C MET A 194 -12.30 -4.51 5.99
N GLN A 195 -13.30 -3.64 5.90
CA GLN A 195 -14.45 -3.75 5.00
C GLN A 195 -14.32 -2.83 3.79
N THR A 196 -13.57 -1.74 3.88
CA THR A 196 -13.62 -0.63 2.91
C THR A 196 -12.31 -0.30 2.21
N GLY A 197 -11.17 -0.82 2.67
CA GLY A 197 -9.85 -0.39 2.19
C GLY A 197 -9.38 0.96 2.74
N ILE A 198 -10.28 1.81 3.27
CA ILE A 198 -9.96 3.20 3.61
C ILE A 198 -9.56 3.33 5.09
N PRO A 199 -8.45 4.01 5.46
CA PRO A 199 -8.10 4.29 6.86
C PRO A 199 -9.26 4.91 7.65
N PHE A 200 -9.54 4.39 8.84
CA PHE A 200 -10.73 4.75 9.64
C PHE A 200 -12.07 4.64 8.86
N GLY A 201 -12.13 3.87 7.76
CA GLY A 201 -13.20 3.90 6.78
C GLY A 201 -14.50 3.26 7.23
N ASN A 202 -15.28 3.99 8.03
CA ASN A 202 -16.66 3.69 8.40
C ASN A 202 -17.56 3.59 7.14
N ILE A 203 -18.48 2.62 7.08
CA ILE A 203 -19.17 2.27 5.83
C ILE A 203 -19.97 3.44 5.25
N THR A 204 -20.84 4.05 6.05
CA THR A 204 -21.65 5.21 5.65
C THR A 204 -20.77 6.37 5.19
N THR A 205 -19.60 6.56 5.80
CA THR A 205 -18.65 7.61 5.41
C THR A 205 -18.01 7.32 4.05
N VAL A 206 -17.49 6.11 3.83
CA VAL A 206 -16.80 5.76 2.58
C VAL A 206 -17.78 5.76 1.40
N ARG A 207 -18.95 5.15 1.58
CA ARG A 207 -19.96 5.00 0.53
C ARG A 207 -20.71 6.32 0.26
N ASP A 208 -21.28 6.93 1.29
CA ASP A 208 -22.29 7.98 1.12
C ASP A 208 -21.72 9.42 1.25
N ILE A 209 -20.57 9.59 1.93
CA ILE A 209 -19.94 10.92 2.11
C ILE A 209 -18.74 11.10 1.17
N MET A 210 -17.85 10.11 1.05
CA MET A 210 -16.73 10.17 0.11
C MET A 210 -17.15 9.80 -1.32
N GLY A 211 -18.29 9.12 -1.50
CA GLY A 211 -18.80 8.68 -2.81
C GLY A 211 -17.99 7.54 -3.44
N LEU A 212 -17.30 6.73 -2.63
CA LEU A 212 -16.37 5.71 -3.12
C LEU A 212 -17.08 4.38 -3.37
N THR A 213 -16.78 3.80 -4.53
CA THR A 213 -17.30 2.52 -5.01
C THR A 213 -16.14 1.64 -5.52
N GLY A 214 -16.39 0.34 -5.70
CA GLY A 214 -15.39 -0.63 -6.14
C GLY A 214 -15.63 -2.02 -5.56
N THR A 215 -14.88 -3.01 -6.04
CA THR A 215 -15.00 -4.40 -5.57
C THR A 215 -14.33 -4.58 -4.20
N VAL A 216 -14.89 -5.49 -3.37
CA VAL A 216 -14.22 -5.99 -2.18
C VAL A 216 -14.20 -7.51 -2.23
N ASN A 217 -13.03 -8.05 -2.55
CA ASN A 217 -12.75 -9.47 -2.59
C ASN A 217 -12.62 -10.05 -1.16
N GLN A 218 -12.56 -11.37 -1.05
CA GLN A 218 -12.30 -12.04 0.23
C GLN A 218 -10.78 -12.21 0.47
N PRO A 219 -10.30 -12.13 1.73
CA PRO A 219 -8.94 -12.52 2.08
C PRO A 219 -8.75 -14.05 1.88
N PRO A 220 -7.50 -14.55 1.72
CA PRO A 220 -7.23 -15.96 1.41
C PRO A 220 -7.77 -16.98 2.42
N ALA A 221 -7.97 -16.57 3.68
CA ALA A 221 -8.67 -17.34 4.69
C ALA A 221 -9.57 -16.42 5.51
N VAL A 222 -10.84 -16.80 5.69
CA VAL A 222 -11.85 -16.00 6.41
C VAL A 222 -12.19 -16.67 7.75
N HIS A 223 -12.03 -15.96 8.87
CA HIS A 223 -12.53 -16.42 10.16
C HIS A 223 -14.06 -16.24 10.22
N PRO A 224 -14.86 -17.27 10.60
CA PRO A 224 -16.33 -17.18 10.57
C PRO A 224 -16.95 -16.01 11.36
N LYS A 225 -16.33 -15.55 12.45
CA LYS A 225 -16.78 -14.40 13.25
C LYS A 225 -16.31 -13.04 12.69
N ARG A 226 -15.56 -13.04 11.58
CA ARG A 226 -14.94 -11.87 10.92
C ARG A 226 -15.11 -11.92 9.39
N PRO A 227 -16.33 -12.04 8.85
CA PRO A 227 -16.53 -11.97 7.40
C PRO A 227 -16.16 -10.58 6.85
N VAL A 228 -15.67 -10.55 5.61
CA VAL A 228 -15.58 -9.31 4.81
C VAL A 228 -16.85 -9.21 3.97
N LYS A 229 -17.60 -8.12 4.13
CA LYS A 229 -18.87 -7.82 3.43
C LYS A 229 -18.79 -6.61 2.51
N GLY A 230 -17.64 -5.95 2.42
CA GLY A 230 -17.49 -4.74 1.62
C GLY A 230 -18.38 -3.59 2.09
N LEU A 231 -18.76 -2.72 1.13
CA LEU A 231 -19.71 -1.62 1.33
C LEU A 231 -21.16 -2.08 1.64
N ALA A 232 -21.44 -3.38 1.57
CA ALA A 232 -22.70 -4.00 1.99
C ALA A 232 -22.72 -4.39 3.49
N SER A 233 -21.65 -4.08 4.24
CA SER A 233 -21.69 -4.14 5.71
C SER A 233 -22.65 -3.09 6.27
N THR A 234 -23.62 -3.53 7.08
CA THR A 234 -24.50 -2.62 7.86
C THR A 234 -23.90 -2.22 9.22
N ARG A 235 -22.64 -2.60 9.49
CA ARG A 235 -21.97 -2.31 10.76
C ARG A 235 -21.04 -1.12 10.62
N GLU A 236 -21.38 -0.04 11.33
CA GLU A 236 -20.52 1.12 11.52
C GLU A 236 -19.26 0.76 12.34
N GLU A 237 -18.20 1.53 12.14
CA GLU A 237 -16.96 1.51 12.93
C GLU A 237 -16.91 2.78 13.81
N PRO A 238 -17.11 2.69 15.13
CA PRO A 238 -17.27 3.86 15.98
C PRO A 238 -16.10 4.84 15.99
N SER A 239 -14.87 4.35 15.82
CA SER A 239 -13.65 5.17 15.85
C SER A 239 -13.59 6.06 14.60
N GLY A 240 -13.79 5.47 13.43
CA GLY A 240 -13.87 6.15 12.16
C GLY A 240 -15.09 7.03 11.97
N LYS A 241 -16.26 6.61 12.50
CA LYS A 241 -17.46 7.46 12.51
C LYS A 241 -17.18 8.78 13.26
N ARG A 242 -16.62 8.69 14.47
CA ARG A 242 -16.22 9.87 15.26
C ARG A 242 -15.23 10.76 14.52
N LEU A 243 -14.15 10.17 13.98
CA LEU A 243 -13.08 10.91 13.30
C LEU A 243 -13.58 11.62 12.04
N TRP A 244 -14.27 10.93 11.14
CA TRP A 244 -14.70 11.51 9.87
C TRP A 244 -15.89 12.46 10.00
N THR A 245 -16.78 12.27 10.98
CA THR A 245 -17.81 13.28 11.29
C THR A 245 -17.15 14.58 11.72
N LEU A 246 -16.23 14.53 12.69
CA LEU A 246 -15.52 15.73 13.17
C LEU A 246 -14.69 16.39 12.06
N PHE A 247 -13.94 15.60 11.28
CA PHE A 247 -13.12 16.16 10.20
C PHE A 247 -13.98 16.79 9.10
N LYS A 248 -15.15 16.22 8.77
CA LYS A 248 -16.12 16.85 7.85
C LYS A 248 -16.67 18.16 8.40
N GLU A 249 -17.04 18.18 9.68
CA GLU A 249 -17.60 19.33 10.38
C GLU A 249 -16.61 20.51 10.42
N LEU A 250 -15.40 20.27 10.93
CA LEU A 250 -14.34 21.29 11.04
C LEU A 250 -13.83 21.80 9.68
N SER A 251 -14.01 21.03 8.61
CA SER A 251 -13.56 21.36 7.24
C SER A 251 -14.69 21.99 6.39
N ASN A 252 -15.43 22.92 6.99
CA ASN A 252 -16.54 23.65 6.36
C ASN A 252 -17.61 22.71 5.75
N GLY A 253 -17.87 21.59 6.43
CA GLY A 253 -18.85 20.60 6.00
C GLY A 253 -18.38 19.63 4.90
N SER A 254 -17.14 19.71 4.39
CA SER A 254 -16.66 18.91 3.25
C SER A 254 -15.35 18.17 3.52
N LEU A 255 -15.33 16.86 3.20
CA LEU A 255 -14.08 16.08 3.20
C LEU A 255 -13.21 16.41 1.98
N ASP A 256 -13.79 16.83 0.86
CA ASP A 256 -13.01 17.26 -0.30
C ASP A 256 -12.27 18.59 -0.03
N THR A 257 -12.72 19.39 0.96
CA THR A 257 -11.94 20.51 1.53
C THR A 257 -10.79 20.00 2.40
N PHE A 258 -11.07 19.11 3.36
CA PHE A 258 -10.06 18.49 4.23
C PHE A 258 -8.88 17.92 3.41
N PHE A 259 -9.17 17.14 2.37
CA PHE A 259 -8.15 16.45 1.58
C PHE A 259 -7.31 17.35 0.67
N LYS A 260 -7.58 18.66 0.59
CA LYS A 260 -6.68 19.59 -0.11
C LYS A 260 -5.32 19.66 0.57
N GLN A 261 -5.29 19.85 1.89
CA GLN A 261 -4.06 20.01 2.67
C GLN A 261 -3.80 18.87 3.68
N CYS A 262 -4.81 18.07 4.03
CA CYS A 262 -4.69 16.96 4.98
C CYS A 262 -4.79 15.59 4.28
N PHE A 263 -4.27 14.54 4.91
CA PHE A 263 -4.47 13.16 4.48
C PHE A 263 -4.45 12.18 5.66
N VAL A 264 -4.99 10.97 5.49
CA VAL A 264 -5.08 9.95 6.56
C VAL A 264 -4.56 8.60 6.07
N HIS A 265 -3.65 8.00 6.82
CA HIS A 265 -3.01 6.71 6.52
C HIS A 265 -2.99 5.81 7.79
N ASN A 266 -2.61 4.55 7.64
CA ASN A 266 -2.50 3.59 8.74
C ASN A 266 -1.11 2.95 8.74
N PHE A 267 -0.38 3.10 9.85
CA PHE A 267 1.01 2.66 10.02
C PHE A 267 1.24 1.18 9.64
N CYS A 268 0.29 0.30 9.95
CA CYS A 268 0.31 -1.10 9.53
C CYS A 268 -0.96 -1.42 8.72
N PRO A 269 -0.86 -1.97 7.49
CA PRO A 269 -2.03 -2.28 6.68
C PRO A 269 -2.80 -3.53 7.12
N LEU A 270 -2.28 -4.33 8.06
CA LEU A 270 -2.80 -5.66 8.39
C LEU A 270 -3.77 -5.70 9.58
N VAL A 271 -4.71 -6.65 9.53
CA VAL A 271 -5.51 -7.08 10.69
C VAL A 271 -5.13 -8.51 11.07
N PHE A 272 -4.96 -8.75 12.36
CA PHE A 272 -4.57 -10.05 12.90
C PHE A 272 -5.69 -10.63 13.78
N PHE A 273 -6.02 -11.91 13.60
CA PHE A 273 -6.93 -12.65 14.49
C PHE A 273 -6.31 -13.98 14.94
N ASN A 274 -6.62 -14.37 16.18
CA ASN A 274 -6.39 -15.73 16.65
C ASN A 274 -7.51 -16.68 16.20
N SER A 275 -7.36 -17.97 16.52
CA SER A 275 -8.32 -19.03 16.20
C SER A 275 -9.75 -18.79 16.71
N ASN A 276 -9.90 -18.00 17.78
CA ASN A 276 -11.20 -17.63 18.35
C ASN A 276 -11.87 -16.43 17.65
N GLY A 277 -11.15 -15.72 16.78
CA GLY A 277 -11.58 -14.50 16.10
C GLY A 277 -11.34 -13.22 16.91
N ASN A 278 -10.54 -13.28 17.97
CA ASN A 278 -10.21 -12.09 18.75
C ASN A 278 -9.19 -11.24 17.97
N ASN A 279 -9.47 -9.94 17.87
CA ASN A 279 -8.60 -8.96 17.21
C ASN A 279 -7.33 -8.79 18.01
N ILE A 280 -6.17 -8.90 17.37
CA ILE A 280 -4.86 -8.62 17.96
C ILE A 280 -4.25 -7.43 17.23
N THR A 281 -3.87 -6.40 17.97
CA THR A 281 -3.25 -5.17 17.44
C THR A 281 -1.73 -5.33 17.28
N PRO A 282 -1.06 -4.48 16.48
CA PRO A 282 0.41 -4.39 16.45
C PRO A 282 1.06 -4.17 17.82
N SER A 283 0.35 -3.53 18.76
CA SER A 283 0.76 -3.40 20.17
C SER A 283 0.69 -4.70 20.97
N GLU A 284 -0.18 -5.64 20.61
CA GLU A 284 -0.42 -6.91 21.33
C GLU A 284 0.36 -8.10 20.75
N LEU A 285 0.94 -7.97 19.54
CA LEU A 285 1.86 -8.95 18.96
C LEU A 285 3.05 -9.24 19.91
N LYS A 286 3.56 -10.48 19.82
CA LYS A 286 4.65 -11.01 20.66
C LYS A 286 5.88 -11.46 19.85
N GLY A 287 7.02 -11.55 20.52
CA GLY A 287 8.26 -12.13 19.97
C GLY A 287 8.88 -11.33 18.80
N PRO A 288 9.79 -11.96 18.02
CA PRO A 288 10.45 -11.34 16.87
C PRO A 288 9.45 -10.78 15.84
N TYR A 289 8.33 -11.48 15.63
CA TYR A 289 7.25 -11.09 14.71
C TYR A 289 6.78 -9.64 14.94
N LYS A 290 6.57 -9.23 16.20
CA LYS A 290 6.21 -7.84 16.54
C LYS A 290 7.22 -6.83 16.02
N GLN A 291 8.52 -7.14 16.20
CA GLN A 291 9.59 -6.23 15.83
C GLN A 291 9.74 -6.16 14.31
N GLN A 292 9.67 -7.30 13.62
CA GLN A 292 9.75 -7.37 12.15
C GLN A 292 8.59 -6.59 11.49
N ILE A 293 7.34 -6.85 11.90
CA ILE A 293 6.16 -6.11 11.42
C ILE A 293 6.33 -4.61 11.65
N ARG A 294 6.65 -4.19 12.89
CA ARG A 294 6.82 -2.76 13.23
C ARG A 294 7.94 -2.11 12.42
N ASN A 295 9.07 -2.79 12.22
CA ASN A 295 10.24 -2.20 11.56
C ASN A 295 10.00 -1.97 10.05
N GLU A 296 9.36 -2.91 9.35
CA GLU A 296 9.03 -2.74 7.92
C GLU A 296 7.91 -1.71 7.69
N CYS A 297 6.89 -1.70 8.56
CA CYS A 297 5.86 -0.66 8.60
C CYS A 297 6.47 0.72 8.86
N LEU A 298 7.41 0.85 9.82
CA LEU A 298 8.10 2.11 10.09
C LEU A 298 8.95 2.57 8.91
N ARG A 299 9.78 1.70 8.34
CA ARG A 299 10.62 2.02 7.18
C ARG A 299 9.78 2.51 6.00
N THR A 300 8.65 1.86 5.73
CA THR A 300 7.74 2.29 4.66
C THR A 300 7.01 3.59 5.03
N THR A 301 6.63 3.78 6.30
CA THR A 301 6.06 5.05 6.77
C THR A 301 7.05 6.22 6.60
N GLU A 302 8.35 6.01 6.83
CA GLU A 302 9.38 7.02 6.56
C GLU A 302 9.48 7.35 5.06
N GLN A 303 9.40 6.36 4.17
CA GLN A 303 9.35 6.57 2.71
C GLN A 303 8.07 7.33 2.29
N VAL A 304 6.92 6.99 2.87
CA VAL A 304 5.65 7.71 2.66
C VAL A 304 5.77 9.16 3.13
N LEU A 305 6.38 9.42 4.29
CA LEU A 305 6.60 10.78 4.79
C LEU A 305 7.60 11.58 3.95
N GLN A 306 8.53 10.92 3.26
CA GLN A 306 9.42 11.54 2.28
C GLN A 306 8.70 11.93 0.98
N LEU A 307 7.71 11.14 0.55
CA LEU A 307 6.85 11.44 -0.60
C LEU A 307 5.83 12.55 -0.29
N ILE A 308 5.09 12.43 0.82
CA ILE A 308 4.02 13.36 1.21
C ILE A 308 4.56 14.74 1.63
N GLN A 309 5.82 14.80 2.10
CA GLN A 309 6.50 16.01 2.59
C GLN A 309 5.69 16.86 3.58
N PRO A 310 5.06 16.26 4.61
CA PRO A 310 4.20 16.99 5.52
C PRO A 310 4.99 17.94 6.41
N LYS A 311 4.40 19.12 6.64
CA LYS A 311 4.86 20.07 7.66
C LYS A 311 4.59 19.53 9.06
N ILE A 312 3.46 18.83 9.24
CA ILE A 312 2.98 18.32 10.53
C ILE A 312 2.52 16.86 10.40
N ILE A 313 2.96 16.02 11.33
CA ILE A 313 2.58 14.61 11.44
C ILE A 313 1.75 14.43 12.71
N VAL A 314 0.52 13.96 12.59
CA VAL A 314 -0.39 13.75 13.72
C VAL A 314 -0.60 12.25 13.93
N ALA A 315 0.10 11.69 14.91
CA ALA A 315 -0.07 10.29 15.29
C ALA A 315 -1.37 10.12 16.10
N ILE A 316 -2.25 9.21 15.69
CA ILE A 316 -3.53 8.96 16.36
C ILE A 316 -3.34 7.80 17.36
N GLY A 317 -3.07 8.17 18.61
CA GLY A 317 -2.84 7.25 19.73
C GLY A 317 -1.36 6.91 19.97
N ASN A 318 -1.09 6.44 21.20
CA ASN A 318 0.27 6.29 21.73
C ASN A 318 1.17 5.37 20.90
N TYR A 319 0.71 4.18 20.51
CA TYR A 319 1.55 3.20 19.78
C TYR A 319 2.23 3.80 18.53
N VAL A 320 1.48 4.58 17.74
CA VAL A 320 2.01 5.24 16.54
C VAL A 320 2.94 6.39 16.95
N TYR A 321 2.53 7.22 17.90
CA TYR A 321 3.33 8.36 18.36
C TYR A 321 4.69 7.92 18.93
N ASP A 322 4.70 6.93 19.82
CA ASP A 322 5.91 6.43 20.45
C ASP A 322 6.84 5.74 19.44
N THR A 323 6.27 5.06 18.44
CA THR A 323 7.03 4.43 17.34
C THR A 323 7.64 5.47 16.40
N LEU A 324 6.89 6.52 16.02
CA LEU A 324 7.40 7.61 15.18
C LEU A 324 8.39 8.50 15.96
N LYS A 325 8.15 8.78 17.25
CA LYS A 325 9.06 9.57 18.09
C LYS A 325 10.43 8.91 18.27
N ALA A 326 10.49 7.58 18.15
CA ALA A 326 11.74 6.83 18.16
C ALA A 326 12.48 6.81 16.80
N SER A 327 11.82 7.17 15.69
CA SER A 327 12.43 7.19 14.35
C SER A 327 13.37 8.39 14.18
N GLU A 328 14.54 8.14 13.57
CA GLU A 328 15.52 9.18 13.28
C GLU A 328 14.97 10.23 12.30
N TYR A 329 14.22 9.78 11.28
CA TYR A 329 13.57 10.66 10.33
C TYR A 329 12.58 11.61 11.03
N CYS A 330 11.77 11.09 11.95
CA CYS A 330 10.71 11.82 12.62
C CYS A 330 11.18 12.74 13.77
N LYS A 331 12.36 12.52 14.37
CA LYS A 331 12.93 13.43 15.41
C LYS A 331 13.06 14.89 14.95
N SER A 332 13.22 15.11 13.64
CA SER A 332 13.37 16.43 13.01
C SER A 332 12.05 17.04 12.52
N LYS A 333 10.91 16.37 12.75
CA LYS A 333 9.59 16.74 12.22
C LYS A 333 8.68 17.26 13.32
N HIS A 334 7.69 18.07 12.94
CA HIS A 334 6.63 18.47 13.86
C HIS A 334 5.68 17.28 14.08
N LEU A 335 5.98 16.45 15.08
CA LEU A 335 5.23 15.24 15.43
C LEU A 335 4.32 15.48 16.65
N LEU A 336 3.01 15.50 16.40
CA LEU A 336 1.96 15.69 17.39
C LEU A 336 1.21 14.37 17.69
N ARG A 337 0.44 14.34 18.78
CA ARG A 337 -0.31 13.16 19.24
C ARG A 337 -1.78 13.48 19.52
N LEU A 338 -2.65 13.11 18.58
CA LEU A 338 -4.09 13.11 18.79
C LEU A 338 -4.51 11.87 19.61
N ALA A 339 -5.46 12.03 20.53
CA ALA A 339 -6.05 10.91 21.26
C ALA A 339 -6.81 9.96 20.29
N HIS A 340 -6.78 8.65 20.53
CA HIS A 340 -7.44 7.71 19.62
C HIS A 340 -8.98 7.74 19.78
N PRO A 341 -9.78 7.78 18.69
CA PRO A 341 -11.24 7.97 18.76
C PRO A 341 -12.07 6.80 19.32
N SER A 342 -11.46 5.62 19.53
CA SER A 342 -12.17 4.42 19.98
C SER A 342 -12.92 4.61 21.31
N PRO A 343 -14.19 4.18 21.42
CA PRO A 343 -14.95 4.21 22.67
C PRO A 343 -14.45 3.20 23.72
N ARG A 344 -13.48 2.33 23.38
CA ARG A 344 -12.84 1.42 24.35
C ARG A 344 -11.74 2.10 25.18
N SER A 345 -11.30 3.29 24.79
CA SER A 345 -10.35 4.07 25.57
C SER A 345 -11.05 4.64 26.81
N LEU A 346 -10.41 4.50 27.98
CA LEU A 346 -10.97 4.99 29.25
C LEU A 346 -11.27 6.49 29.18
N ASN A 347 -12.42 6.90 29.72
CA ASN A 347 -12.89 8.29 29.79
C ASN A 347 -12.95 9.02 28.41
N ASN A 348 -13.18 8.27 27.33
CA ASN A 348 -13.18 8.76 25.95
C ASN A 348 -14.60 8.96 25.37
N ASN A 349 -15.53 9.45 26.19
CA ASN A 349 -16.92 9.73 25.79
C ASN A 349 -16.99 11.01 24.94
N ASN A 350 -16.46 12.12 25.48
CA ASN A 350 -16.27 13.39 24.81
C ASN A 350 -14.96 13.43 24.00
N TRP A 351 -14.82 12.52 23.02
CA TRP A 351 -13.67 12.54 22.11
C TRP A 351 -13.71 13.70 21.11
N PRO A 352 -14.83 13.99 20.41
CA PRO A 352 -14.88 15.07 19.41
C PRO A 352 -14.42 16.42 19.96
N GLU A 353 -14.91 16.80 21.15
CA GLU A 353 -14.64 18.08 21.81
C GLU A 353 -13.18 18.18 22.26
N LYS A 354 -12.59 17.07 22.73
CA LYS A 354 -11.15 16.98 23.04
C LYS A 354 -10.29 17.07 21.78
N ALA A 355 -10.74 16.48 20.68
CA ALA A 355 -10.03 16.46 19.41
C ALA A 355 -10.10 17.82 18.71
N GLU A 356 -11.27 18.47 18.67
CA GLU A 356 -11.42 19.86 18.19
C GLU A 356 -10.54 20.81 19.00
N LYS A 357 -10.62 20.77 20.33
CA LYS A 357 -9.81 21.61 21.19
C LYS A 357 -8.30 21.45 20.89
N PHE A 358 -7.82 20.22 20.75
CA PHE A 358 -6.43 19.94 20.35
C PHE A 358 -6.11 20.47 18.94
N LEU A 359 -7.00 20.30 17.96
CA LEU A 359 -6.82 20.84 16.60
C LEU A 359 -6.79 22.37 16.57
N ALA A 360 -7.44 23.04 17.52
CA ALA A 360 -7.39 24.49 17.70
C ALA A 360 -6.11 24.94 18.42
N GLU A 361 -5.74 24.31 19.53
CA GLU A 361 -4.54 24.64 20.33
C GLU A 361 -3.23 24.41 19.54
N GLU A 362 -3.20 23.42 18.64
CA GLU A 362 -2.05 23.11 17.78
C GLU A 362 -2.10 23.84 16.41
N ASP A 363 -3.02 24.81 16.24
CA ASP A 363 -3.16 25.65 15.02
C ASP A 363 -3.33 24.81 13.72
N LEU A 364 -4.14 23.75 13.81
CA LEU A 364 -4.39 22.78 12.73
C LEU A 364 -5.64 23.09 11.91
N LEU A 365 -6.63 23.79 12.47
CA LEU A 365 -7.94 24.03 11.84
C LEU A 365 -7.84 24.68 10.44
N LYS A 366 -6.88 25.57 10.22
CA LYS A 366 -6.63 26.20 8.92
C LYS A 366 -6.32 25.20 7.81
N TYR A 367 -5.52 24.18 8.09
CA TYR A 367 -5.20 23.13 7.13
C TYR A 367 -6.43 22.27 6.81
N LEU A 368 -7.28 21.98 7.80
CA LEU A 368 -8.53 21.25 7.61
C LEU A 368 -9.51 22.04 6.73
N ARG A 369 -9.61 23.35 6.93
CA ARG A 369 -10.51 24.26 6.19
C ARG A 369 -9.99 24.68 4.82
N ASN A 370 -8.73 24.40 4.52
CA ASN A 370 -7.98 24.94 3.38
C ASN A 370 -8.01 26.48 3.38
N GLU A 371 -7.59 27.05 4.50
CA GLU A 371 -7.15 28.44 4.67
C GLU A 371 -5.66 28.59 4.28
#